data_AF-A0A8J4XWI7-F1
#
_entry.id   AF-A0A8J4XWI7-F1
#
_cell.length_a   1.000
_cell.length_b   1.000
_cell.length_c   1.000
_cell.angle_alpha   90.00
_cell.angle_beta   90.00
_cell.angle_gamma   90.00
#
_symmetry.space_group_name_H-M   'P 1'
#
loop_
_entity.id
_entity.type
_entity.pdbx_description
1 polymer ?
#
loop_
_entity_poly.entity_id
_entity_poly.type
_entity_poly.pdbx_seq_one_letter_code
_entity_poly.pdbx_strand_id
1 'polypeptide(L)'
;MLRGGVPRRLQTEPKPLLPLDGELLRYRTANTAPEARGTSVLGDLDQRAAEPFWTSRIFDPMAASHRELSLEAVHHRNELEKIRAYGDRILQVDHGTFTPLVFTTSGGMAPKARSSTQD
;
A
#
# COMPACT_ATOMS: atom_id res chain seq x y z
N MET A 1 -18.50 34.32 -12.27
CA MET A 1 -18.42 33.08 -13.06
C MET A 1 -17.58 32.06 -12.32
N LEU A 2 -18.21 31.10 -11.65
CA LEU A 2 -17.51 29.98 -11.03
C LEU A 2 -17.25 28.95 -12.13
N ARG A 3 -15.99 28.71 -12.49
CA ARG A 3 -15.63 27.59 -13.37
C ARG A 3 -15.92 26.30 -12.60
N GLY A 4 -17.03 25.64 -12.93
CA GLY A 4 -17.30 24.28 -12.50
C GLY A 4 -16.23 23.36 -13.08
N GLY A 5 -15.22 23.04 -12.28
CA GLY A 5 -14.28 21.97 -12.61
C GLY A 5 -15.04 20.66 -12.58
N VAL A 6 -15.12 19.98 -13.73
CA VAL A 6 -15.57 18.58 -13.78
C VAL A 6 -14.72 17.79 -12.79
N PRO A 7 -15.30 16.99 -11.88
CA PRO A 7 -14.53 16.12 -11.00
C PRO A 7 -13.64 15.23 -11.86
N ARG A 8 -12.32 15.38 -11.72
CA ARG A 8 -11.34 14.64 -12.50
C ARG A 8 -11.46 13.17 -12.13
N ARG A 9 -11.59 12.29 -13.13
CA ARG A 9 -11.75 10.85 -12.93
C ARG A 9 -10.48 10.28 -12.30
N LEU A 10 -10.51 9.96 -11.01
CA LEU A 10 -9.49 9.11 -10.38
C LEU A 10 -9.52 7.74 -11.08
N GLN A 11 -8.46 7.39 -11.79
CA GLN A 11 -8.23 6.02 -12.25
C GLN A 11 -7.32 5.33 -11.23
N THR A 12 -7.83 4.24 -10.66
CA THR A 12 -7.08 3.37 -9.75
C THR A 12 -6.78 2.09 -10.51
N GLU A 13 -5.50 1.90 -10.86
CA GLU A 13 -5.10 0.79 -11.72
C GLU A 13 -3.95 0.01 -11.06
N PRO A 14 -3.93 -1.33 -11.18
CA PRO A 14 -2.77 -2.12 -10.80
C PRO A 14 -1.57 -1.79 -11.71
N LYS A 15 -0.64 -0.98 -11.20
CA LYS A 15 0.58 -0.56 -11.88
C LYS A 15 1.69 -1.59 -11.67
N PRO A 16 2.37 -2.05 -12.73
CA PRO A 16 3.59 -2.85 -12.58
C PRO A 16 4.67 -2.02 -11.91
N LEU A 17 5.36 -2.61 -10.94
CA LEU A 17 6.53 -1.99 -10.32
C LEU A 17 7.69 -2.00 -11.32
N LEU A 18 8.57 -1.00 -11.23
CA LEU A 18 9.76 -0.94 -12.07
C LEU A 18 10.63 -2.21 -11.89
N PRO A 19 11.28 -2.70 -12.96
CA PRO A 19 12.21 -3.83 -12.87
C PRO A 19 13.37 -3.51 -11.93
N LEU A 20 13.93 -4.54 -11.31
CA LEU A 20 15.17 -4.41 -10.54
C LEU A 20 16.36 -4.34 -11.52
N ASP A 21 17.25 -3.38 -11.32
CA ASP A 21 18.51 -3.18 -12.03
C ASP A 21 19.71 -3.18 -11.04
N GLY A 22 19.74 -4.20 -10.18
CA GLY A 22 20.84 -4.42 -9.22
C GLY A 22 20.62 -3.80 -7.83
N GLU A 23 19.44 -3.25 -7.53
CA GLU A 23 19.12 -2.75 -6.20
C GLU A 23 19.11 -3.87 -5.16
N LEU A 24 19.72 -3.61 -4.00
CA LEU A 24 19.71 -4.52 -2.87
C LEU A 24 18.54 -4.20 -1.94
N LEU A 25 17.48 -5.00 -2.02
CA LEU A 25 16.34 -4.86 -1.12
C LEU A 25 16.70 -5.34 0.30
N ARG A 26 16.33 -4.54 1.29
CA ARG A 26 16.60 -4.74 2.72
C ARG A 26 16.01 -6.04 3.25
N TYR A 27 14.81 -6.40 2.80
CA TYR A 27 14.07 -7.53 3.33
C TYR A 27 14.14 -8.74 2.41
N ARG A 28 14.48 -9.91 2.96
CA ARG A 28 14.42 -11.19 2.22
C ARG A 28 13.02 -11.55 1.72
N THR A 29 11.99 -10.97 2.34
CA THR A 29 10.59 -11.14 1.97
C THR A 29 10.10 -10.10 0.95
N ALA A 30 10.97 -9.21 0.49
CA ALA A 30 10.62 -8.22 -0.52
C ALA A 30 10.27 -8.92 -1.84
N ASN A 31 9.24 -8.43 -2.51
CA ASN A 31 8.74 -9.01 -3.75
C ASN A 31 9.66 -8.60 -4.91
N THR A 32 10.50 -9.52 -5.35
CA THR A 32 11.43 -9.35 -6.47
C THR A 32 10.88 -9.80 -7.81
N ALA A 33 9.62 -10.26 -7.86
CA ALA A 33 9.03 -10.78 -9.08
C ALA A 33 8.94 -9.69 -10.17
N PRO A 34 9.31 -9.97 -11.43
CA PRO A 34 9.20 -9.01 -12.53
C PRO A 34 7.79 -8.48 -12.74
N GLU A 35 6.77 -9.29 -12.46
CA GLU A 35 5.36 -9.00 -12.60
C GLU A 35 4.70 -8.43 -11.33
N ALA A 36 5.49 -8.07 -10.32
CA ALA A 36 4.96 -7.46 -9.10
C ALA A 36 4.21 -6.16 -9.43
N ARG A 37 3.03 -6.00 -8.84
CA ARG A 37 2.15 -4.84 -9.02
C ARG A 37 1.85 -4.17 -7.70
N GLY A 38 1.78 -2.85 -7.71
CA GLY A 38 1.15 -2.03 -6.66
C GLY A 38 -0.13 -1.38 -7.21
N THR A 39 -1.05 -0.96 -6.34
CA THR A 39 -2.14 -0.09 -6.76
C THR A 39 -1.71 1.35 -6.54
N SER A 40 -1.83 2.21 -7.56
CA SER A 40 -1.58 3.64 -7.44
C SER A 40 -2.75 4.43 -8.04
N VAL A 41 -2.88 5.71 -7.66
CA VAL A 41 -3.80 6.64 -8.34
C VAL A 41 -2.95 7.28 -9.40
N LEU A 42 -3.27 7.02 -10.67
CA LEU A 42 -2.76 7.88 -11.74
C LEU A 42 -3.71 9.07 -11.83
N GLY A 43 -3.35 10.15 -11.14
CA GLY A 43 -3.92 11.46 -11.36
C GLY A 43 -2.87 12.38 -11.98
N ASP A 44 -3.28 13.55 -12.47
CA ASP A 44 -2.36 14.67 -12.74
C ASP A 44 -1.77 15.22 -11.41
N LEU A 45 -1.33 14.34 -10.51
CA LEU A 45 -0.56 14.74 -9.35
C LEU A 45 0.70 15.42 -9.89
N ASP A 46 1.10 16.50 -9.22
CA ASP A 46 2.31 17.24 -9.57
C ASP A 46 3.43 16.25 -9.88
N GLN A 47 4.03 16.33 -11.08
CA GLN A 47 5.12 15.44 -11.51
C GLN A 47 6.33 15.51 -10.57
N ARG A 48 6.33 16.48 -9.64
CA ARG A 48 7.32 16.65 -8.57
C ARG A 48 7.01 15.85 -7.30
N ALA A 49 5.79 15.35 -7.13
CA ALA A 49 5.40 14.55 -5.97
C ALA A 49 5.68 13.06 -6.22
N ALA A 50 6.18 12.37 -5.19
CA ALA A 50 6.36 10.93 -5.24
C ALA A 50 5.01 10.23 -5.42
N GLU A 51 4.93 9.29 -6.36
CA GLU A 51 3.69 8.59 -6.68
C GLU A 51 3.19 7.79 -5.48
N PRO A 52 1.90 7.92 -5.09
CA PRO A 52 1.35 7.16 -3.99
C PRO A 52 0.99 5.74 -4.41
N PHE A 53 1.58 4.76 -3.76
CA PHE A 53 1.21 3.35 -3.87
C PHE A 53 0.52 2.86 -2.61
N TRP A 54 -0.45 1.97 -2.79
CA TRP A 54 -1.03 1.21 -1.70
C TRP A 54 -1.28 -0.24 -2.08
N THR A 55 -1.40 -1.06 -1.05
CA THR A 55 -1.90 -2.43 -1.17
C THR A 55 -2.99 -2.64 -0.15
N SER A 56 -4.07 -3.32 -0.55
CA SER A 56 -5.11 -3.72 0.38
C SER A 56 -4.86 -5.13 0.92
N ARG A 57 -5.26 -5.35 2.17
CA ARG A 57 -5.44 -6.67 2.75
C ARG A 57 -6.65 -6.64 3.67
N ILE A 58 -7.50 -7.66 3.56
CA ILE A 58 -8.58 -7.92 4.50
C ILE A 58 -8.24 -9.23 5.22
N PHE A 59 -8.33 -9.26 6.56
CA PHE A 59 -8.15 -10.47 7.35
C PHE A 59 -9.32 -10.71 8.30
N ASP A 60 -9.55 -11.97 8.67
CA ASP A 60 -10.52 -12.32 9.70
C ASP A 60 -9.86 -12.19 11.09
N PRO A 61 -10.31 -11.26 11.95
CA PRO A 61 -9.74 -11.08 13.29
C PRO A 61 -10.02 -12.28 14.21
N MET A 62 -11.02 -13.11 13.90
CA MET A 62 -11.40 -14.28 14.68
C MET A 62 -10.76 -15.58 14.17
N ALA A 63 -9.90 -15.52 13.15
CA ALA A 63 -9.22 -16.70 12.63
C ALA A 63 -8.39 -17.40 13.72
N ALA A 64 -8.35 -18.73 13.69
CA ALA A 64 -7.63 -19.53 14.68
C ALA A 64 -6.13 -19.16 14.78
N SER A 65 -5.52 -18.72 13.68
CA SER A 65 -4.13 -18.23 13.61
C SER A 65 -3.87 -16.91 14.36
N HIS A 66 -4.92 -16.26 14.87
CA HIS A 66 -4.89 -15.01 15.64
C HIS A 66 -5.24 -15.20 17.12
N ARG A 67 -5.60 -16.41 17.54
CA ARG A 67 -6.20 -16.68 18.87
C ARG A 67 -5.36 -16.20 20.06
N GLU A 68 -4.04 -16.21 19.93
CA GLU A 68 -3.10 -15.81 20.99
C GLU A 68 -2.62 -14.36 20.86
N LEU A 69 -3.06 -13.64 19.84
CA LEU A 69 -2.61 -12.29 19.54
C LEU A 69 -3.72 -11.27 19.81
N SER A 70 -3.33 -10.09 20.30
CA SER A 70 -4.26 -8.96 20.33
C SER A 70 -4.57 -8.49 18.91
N LEU A 71 -5.73 -7.87 18.72
CA LEU A 71 -6.11 -7.29 17.42
C LEU A 71 -5.06 -6.29 16.91
N GLU A 72 -4.48 -5.49 17.81
CA GLU A 72 -3.40 -4.57 17.49
C GLU A 72 -2.15 -5.29 16.97
N ALA A 73 -1.73 -6.38 17.63
CA ALA A 73 -0.60 -7.19 17.18
C ALA A 73 -0.86 -7.80 15.79
N VAL A 74 -2.08 -8.26 15.53
CA VAL A 74 -2.46 -8.81 14.21
C VAL A 74 -2.46 -7.71 13.15
N HIS A 75 -2.99 -6.52 13.45
CA HIS A 75 -2.90 -5.36 12.55
C HIS A 75 -1.46 -5.02 12.22
N HIS A 76 -0.63 -4.86 13.25
CA HIS A 76 0.78 -4.52 13.09
C HIS A 76 1.53 -5.55 12.24
N ARG A 77 1.31 -6.84 12.50
CA ARG A 77 1.91 -7.92 11.71
C ARG A 77 1.50 -7.84 10.24
N ASN A 78 0.21 -7.67 9.97
CA ASN A 78 -0.30 -7.58 8.60
C ASN A 78 0.24 -6.36 7.84
N GLU A 79 0.36 -5.21 8.52
CA GLU A 79 0.96 -4.00 7.96
C GLU A 79 2.45 -4.23 7.65
N LEU A 80 3.20 -4.79 8.59
CA LEU A 80 4.63 -5.05 8.42
C LEU A 80 4.91 -6.03 7.28
N GLU A 81 4.10 -7.08 7.13
CA GLU A 81 4.23 -8.01 6.00
C GLU A 81 4.12 -7.28 4.66
N LYS A 82 3.15 -6.37 4.51
CA LYS A 82 2.99 -5.57 3.29
C LYS A 82 4.14 -4.58 3.10
N ILE A 83 4.58 -3.90 4.16
CA ILE A 83 5.73 -2.97 4.12
C ILE A 83 7.01 -3.70 3.71
N ARG A 84 7.25 -4.89 4.27
CA ARG A 84 8.44 -5.69 3.92
C ARG A 84 8.38 -6.23 2.51
N ALA A 85 7.19 -6.60 2.03
CA ALA A 85 6.99 -7.14 0.70
C ALA A 85 7.10 -6.07 -0.41
N TYR A 86 6.59 -4.86 -0.16
CA TYR A 86 6.44 -3.84 -1.22
C TYR A 86 7.14 -2.52 -0.92
N GLY A 87 7.14 -2.09 0.34
CA GLY A 87 7.56 -0.74 0.72
C GLY A 87 9.00 -0.44 0.32
N ASP A 88 9.92 -1.38 0.54
CA ASP A 88 11.32 -1.16 0.21
C ASP A 88 11.57 -1.05 -1.29
N ARG A 89 10.94 -1.91 -2.11
CA ARG A 89 11.02 -1.84 -3.57
C ARG A 89 10.40 -0.54 -4.10
N ILE A 90 9.22 -0.16 -3.62
CA ILE A 90 8.53 1.06 -4.06
C ILE A 90 9.35 2.31 -3.72
N LEU A 91 10.01 2.34 -2.55
CA LEU A 91 10.84 3.47 -2.15
C LEU A 91 12.15 3.54 -2.95
N GLN A 92 12.84 2.41 -3.11
CA GLN A 92 14.18 2.37 -3.71
C GLN A 92 14.17 2.37 -5.24
N VAL A 93 13.16 1.74 -5.85
CA VAL A 93 13.10 1.47 -7.29
C VAL A 93 12.08 2.37 -7.96
N ASP A 94 10.84 2.40 -7.46
CA ASP A 94 9.77 3.23 -8.05
C ASP A 94 9.82 4.70 -7.61
N HIS A 95 10.66 5.03 -6.62
CA HIS A 95 10.73 6.35 -5.98
C HIS A 95 9.36 6.89 -5.53
N GLY A 96 8.46 5.98 -5.16
CA GLY A 96 7.11 6.28 -4.71
C GLY A 96 6.99 6.31 -3.19
N THR A 97 5.80 6.65 -2.70
CA THR A 97 5.40 6.44 -1.30
C THR A 97 4.54 5.19 -1.17
N PHE A 98 4.55 4.55 0.00
CA PHE A 98 3.82 3.29 0.20
C PHE A 98 2.96 3.27 1.46
N THR A 99 1.68 2.91 1.28
CA THR A 99 0.70 2.78 2.36
C THR A 99 0.08 1.36 2.38
N PRO A 100 0.24 0.58 3.46
CA PRO A 100 -0.44 -0.71 3.62
C PRO A 100 -1.86 -0.50 4.16
N LEU A 101 -2.87 -0.69 3.32
CA LEU A 101 -4.27 -0.61 3.72
C LEU A 101 -4.74 -1.95 4.27
N VAL A 102 -4.71 -2.10 5.58
CA VAL A 102 -5.11 -3.34 6.26
C VAL A 102 -6.47 -3.16 6.97
N PHE A 103 -7.40 -4.04 6.63
CA PHE A 103 -8.76 -4.07 7.14
C PHE A 103 -9.10 -5.44 7.77
N THR A 104 -10.12 -5.45 8.61
CA THR A 104 -10.74 -6.67 9.12
C THR A 104 -12.04 -6.96 8.36
N THR A 105 -12.44 -8.23 8.32
CA THR A 105 -13.77 -8.63 7.79
C THR A 105 -14.93 -8.03 8.57
N SER A 106 -14.73 -7.67 9.84
CA SER A 106 -15.72 -7.01 10.70
C SER A 106 -15.73 -5.47 10.59
N GLY A 107 -15.02 -4.89 9.61
CA GLY A 107 -15.04 -3.45 9.32
C GLY A 107 -14.03 -2.59 10.10
N GLY A 108 -13.21 -3.19 10.97
CA GLY A 108 -12.08 -2.54 11.62
C GLY A 108 -10.93 -2.22 10.67
N MET A 109 -10.17 -1.16 10.96
CA MET A 109 -9.10 -0.61 10.13
C MET A 109 -7.82 -0.44 10.94
N ALA A 110 -6.70 -0.90 10.37
CA ALA A 110 -5.38 -0.79 10.98
C ALA A 110 -4.87 0.66 11.06
N PRO A 111 -3.93 0.98 11.97
CA PRO A 111 -3.46 2.35 12.17
C PRO A 111 -2.95 3.07 10.92
N LYS A 112 -2.14 2.41 10.06
CA LYS A 112 -1.58 3.03 8.84
C LYS A 112 -2.63 3.28 7.78
N ALA A 113 -3.64 2.42 7.70
CA ALA A 113 -4.79 2.63 6.83
C ALA A 113 -5.63 3.82 7.31
N ARG A 114 -5.75 4.00 8.63
CA ARG A 114 -6.52 5.11 9.23
C ARG A 114 -5.87 6.46 9.03
N SER A 115 -4.55 6.54 9.18
CA SER A 115 -3.83 7.80 8.93
C SER A 115 -3.93 8.25 7.48
N SER A 116 -4.03 7.32 6.52
CA SER A 116 -4.14 7.67 5.09
C SER A 116 -5.51 8.22 4.65
N THR A 117 -6.51 8.22 5.53
CA THR A 117 -7.86 8.76 5.24
C THR A 117 -8.02 10.21 5.74
N GLN A 118 -7.00 10.79 6.39
CA GLN A 118 -7.06 12.12 7.00
C GLN A 118 -6.37 13.24 6.19
N ASP A 119 -5.85 12.94 5.00
CA ASP A 119 -5.21 13.89 4.08
C ASP A 119 -6.14 14.27 2.91
#